data_AF-A0AAE2YS83-F1
#
_entry.id   AF-A0AAE2YS83-F1
#
_cell.length_a   1.000
_cell.length_b   1.000
_cell.length_c   1.000
_cell.angle_alpha   90.00
_cell.angle_beta   90.00
_cell.angle_gamma   90.00
#
_symmetry.space_group_name_H-M   'P 1'
#
loop_
_entity.id
_entity.type
_entity.pdbx_description
1 polymer ?
#
loop_
_entity_poly.entity_id
_entity_poly.type
_entity_poly.pdbx_seq_one_letter_code
_entity_poly.pdbx_strand_id
1 'polypeptide(L)'
;MSMAFQPIVDNAKHQIYAYEALVRGPKEEPAGFILNQINDRNRYFFDQAARVTAIRLAAELGLSSSDCQTMLSINFMPNAIYNPKTCIRATIEAAKLYHFDLNRLIFEVAEAEKIVDRNHLMNIIDVYRYHGFTIAL
;
A
#
# COMPACT_ATOMS: atom_id res chain seq x y z
N MET A 1 -5.22 -6.96 12.28
CA MET A 1 -5.44 -7.14 10.82
C MET A 1 -4.25 -7.89 10.25
N SER A 2 -4.45 -8.66 9.18
CA SER A 2 -3.39 -9.34 8.43
C SER A 2 -3.46 -8.93 6.94
N MET A 3 -2.58 -9.47 6.12
CA MET A 3 -2.60 -9.31 4.66
C MET A 3 -2.58 -10.68 3.97
N ALA A 4 -3.32 -10.78 2.88
CA ALA A 4 -3.09 -11.77 1.84
C ALA A 4 -2.33 -11.10 0.68
N PHE A 5 -1.57 -11.89 -0.08
CA PHE A 5 -0.77 -11.40 -1.20
C PHE A 5 -1.22 -12.05 -2.51
N GLN A 6 -1.74 -11.26 -3.44
CA GLN A 6 -2.19 -11.73 -4.74
C GLN A 6 -1.13 -11.41 -5.80
N PRO A 7 -0.61 -12.39 -6.57
CA PRO A 7 0.41 -12.12 -7.58
C PRO A 7 -0.17 -11.37 -8.78
N ILE A 8 0.58 -10.37 -9.24
CA ILE A 8 0.42 -9.67 -10.51
C ILE A 8 1.54 -10.16 -11.42
N VAL A 9 1.20 -10.70 -12.59
CA VAL A 9 2.15 -11.38 -13.49
C VAL A 9 2.48 -10.54 -14.72
N ASP A 10 3.76 -10.48 -15.09
CA ASP A 10 4.20 -10.00 -16.40
C ASP A 10 4.04 -11.14 -17.41
N ASN A 11 2.99 -11.07 -18.23
CA ASN A 11 2.66 -12.11 -19.21
C ASN A 11 3.72 -12.26 -20.32
N ALA A 12 4.52 -11.23 -20.62
CA ALA A 12 5.57 -11.35 -21.62
C ALA A 12 6.80 -12.08 -21.06
N LYS A 13 7.11 -11.87 -19.77
CA LYS A 13 8.28 -12.46 -19.10
C LYS A 13 7.97 -13.76 -18.36
N HIS A 14 6.69 -14.12 -18.21
CA HIS A 14 6.22 -15.24 -17.39
C HIS A 14 6.76 -15.21 -15.95
N GLN A 15 6.79 -14.02 -15.36
CA GLN A 15 7.33 -13.79 -14.02
C GLN A 15 6.36 -12.97 -13.18
N ILE A 16 6.45 -13.09 -11.86
CA ILE A 16 5.67 -12.26 -10.94
C ILE A 16 6.27 -10.87 -10.93
N TYR A 17 5.49 -9.89 -11.39
CA TYR A 17 5.85 -8.49 -11.41
C TYR A 17 5.68 -7.87 -10.01
N ALA A 18 4.53 -8.11 -9.39
CA ALA A 18 4.22 -7.57 -8.07
C ALA A 18 3.35 -8.53 -7.25
N TYR A 19 3.26 -8.30 -5.95
CA TYR A 19 2.19 -8.84 -5.12
C TYR A 19 1.33 -7.70 -4.60
N GLU A 20 0.01 -7.80 -4.77
CA GLU A 20 -0.93 -6.88 -4.16
C GLU A 20 -1.24 -7.31 -2.72
N ALA A 21 -1.03 -6.41 -1.76
CA ALA A 21 -1.39 -6.60 -0.37
C ALA A 21 -2.87 -6.28 -0.14
N LEU A 22 -3.64 -7.33 0.18
CA LEU A 22 -5.06 -7.26 0.42
C LEU A 22 -5.36 -7.48 1.91
N VAL A 23 -6.02 -6.52 2.53
CA VAL A 23 -6.37 -6.61 3.96
C VAL A 23 -7.22 -7.85 4.26
N ARG A 24 -6.90 -8.50 5.37
CA ARG A 24 -7.66 -9.61 5.95
C ARG A 24 -7.97 -9.34 7.41
N GLY A 25 -9.16 -9.73 7.83
CA GLY A 25 -9.54 -9.72 9.23
C GLY A 25 -8.78 -10.78 10.04
N PRO A 26 -8.84 -10.73 11.39
CA PRO A 26 -8.16 -11.68 12.26
C PRO A 26 -8.63 -13.13 12.09
N LYS A 27 -9.83 -13.35 11.54
CA LYS A 27 -10.39 -14.67 11.21
C LYS A 27 -10.47 -14.88 9.70
N GLU A 28 -9.52 -14.28 8.96
CA GLU A 28 -9.42 -14.36 7.49
C GLU A 28 -10.59 -13.70 6.74
N GLU A 29 -11.33 -12.80 7.39
CA GLU A 29 -12.42 -12.10 6.74
C GLU A 29 -11.93 -11.32 5.51
N PRO A 30 -12.70 -11.28 4.40
CA PRO A 30 -12.29 -10.65 3.17
C PRO A 30 -12.20 -9.13 3.31
N ALA A 31 -11.49 -8.49 2.38
CA ALA A 31 -11.27 -7.05 2.39
C ALA A 31 -12.58 -6.26 2.52
N GLY A 32 -13.62 -6.60 1.74
CA GLY A 32 -14.92 -5.92 1.80
C GLY A 32 -15.56 -5.91 3.20
N PHE A 33 -15.40 -6.98 3.98
CA PHE A 33 -15.92 -7.04 5.35
C PHE A 33 -15.22 -6.03 6.28
N ILE A 34 -13.91 -5.87 6.12
CA ILE A 34 -13.12 -4.91 6.89
C ILE A 34 -13.40 -3.48 6.42
N LEU A 35 -13.42 -3.25 5.10
CA LEU A 35 -13.67 -1.95 4.49
C LEU A 35 -15.05 -1.39 4.86
N ASN A 36 -16.07 -2.24 5.00
CA ASN A 36 -17.40 -1.83 5.46
C ASN A 36 -17.45 -1.30 6.92
N GLN A 37 -16.40 -1.56 7.72
CA GLN A 37 -16.29 -1.04 9.09
C GLN A 37 -15.51 0.28 9.15
N ILE A 38 -14.96 0.72 8.01
CA ILE A 38 -14.19 1.95 7.91
C ILE A 38 -15.13 3.15 7.76
N ASN A 39 -14.88 4.17 8.56
CA ASN A 39 -15.58 5.45 8.58
C ASN A 39 -14.58 6.58 8.79
N ASP A 40 -15.04 7.82 8.69
CA ASP A 40 -14.13 8.99 8.68
C ASP A 40 -13.30 9.14 9.97
N ARG A 41 -13.73 8.54 11.09
CA ARG A 41 -12.99 8.59 12.36
C ARG A 41 -11.81 7.61 12.40
N ASN A 42 -11.91 6.47 11.70
CA ASN A 42 -10.90 5.42 11.74
C ASN A 42 -10.11 5.27 10.44
N ARG A 43 -10.56 5.87 9.34
CA ARG A 43 -9.96 5.77 7.99
C ARG A 43 -8.45 6.04 7.98
N TYR A 44 -8.04 7.13 8.63
CA TYR A 44 -6.62 7.51 8.73
C TYR A 44 -5.77 6.42 9.41
N PHE A 45 -6.19 5.97 10.59
CA PHE A 45 -5.45 4.96 11.35
C PHE A 45 -5.44 3.62 10.63
N PHE A 46 -6.55 3.27 9.96
CA PHE A 46 -6.64 2.07 9.16
C PHE A 46 -5.66 2.10 7.98
N ASP A 47 -5.68 3.17 7.17
CA ASP A 47 -4.78 3.32 6.01
C ASP A 47 -3.30 3.25 6.44
N GLN A 48 -2.93 3.92 7.53
CA GLN A 48 -1.57 3.86 8.06
C GLN A 48 -1.19 2.44 8.52
N ALA A 49 -2.06 1.80 9.32
CA ALA A 49 -1.79 0.46 9.83
C ALA A 49 -1.74 -0.59 8.71
N ALA A 50 -2.57 -0.44 7.67
CA ALA A 50 -2.56 -1.30 6.50
C ALA A 50 -1.21 -1.22 5.78
N ARG A 51 -0.73 -0.01 5.46
CA ARG A 51 0.57 0.18 4.78
C ARG A 51 1.74 -0.42 5.56
N VAL A 52 1.81 -0.16 6.86
CA VAL A 52 2.87 -0.71 7.72
C VAL A 52 2.80 -2.23 7.80
N THR A 53 1.59 -2.78 7.95
CA THR A 53 1.38 -4.23 8.04
C THR A 53 1.73 -4.94 6.73
N ALA A 54 1.39 -4.35 5.57
CA ALA A 54 1.77 -4.87 4.26
C ALA A 54 3.29 -4.97 4.11
N ILE A 55 4.02 -3.90 4.41
CA ILE A 55 5.48 -3.87 4.32
C ILE A 55 6.12 -4.91 5.25
N ARG A 56 5.67 -4.95 6.52
CA ARG A 56 6.18 -5.91 7.51
C ARG A 56 5.98 -7.35 7.04
N LEU A 57 4.75 -7.73 6.68
CA LEU A 57 4.44 -9.11 6.29
C LEU A 57 5.14 -9.49 4.99
N ALA A 58 5.24 -8.58 4.02
CA ALA A 58 5.99 -8.83 2.79
C ALA A 58 7.47 -9.10 3.07
N ALA A 59 8.08 -8.32 3.97
CA ALA A 59 9.45 -8.53 4.40
C ALA A 59 9.64 -9.87 5.12
N GLU A 60 8.73 -10.24 6.03
CA GLU A 60 8.74 -11.54 6.71
C GLU A 60 8.61 -12.73 5.74
N LEU A 61 7.95 -12.54 4.59
CA LEU A 61 7.84 -13.52 3.50
C LEU A 61 9.02 -13.48 2.53
N GLY A 62 10.06 -12.68 2.80
CA GLY A 62 11.28 -12.62 2.01
C GLY A 62 11.23 -11.68 0.80
N LEU A 63 10.15 -10.91 0.62
CA LEU A 63 10.06 -9.97 -0.50
C LEU A 63 11.06 -8.82 -0.36
N SER A 64 11.53 -8.47 0.84
CA SER A 64 12.57 -7.44 1.00
C SER A 64 13.99 -7.92 0.70
N SER A 65 14.18 -9.20 0.40
CA SER A 65 15.51 -9.73 0.06
C SER A 65 16.13 -9.02 -1.15
N SER A 66 17.45 -8.86 -1.15
CA SER A 66 18.22 -8.23 -2.24
C SER A 66 18.06 -8.97 -3.58
N ASP A 67 17.84 -10.28 -3.53
CA ASP A 67 17.70 -11.12 -4.71
C ASP A 67 16.25 -11.15 -5.23
N CYS A 68 15.30 -10.61 -4.46
CA CYS A 68 13.92 -10.45 -4.88
C CYS A 68 13.77 -9.11 -5.60
N GLN A 69 13.18 -9.12 -6.80
CA GLN A 69 12.88 -7.91 -7.57
C GLN A 69 11.38 -7.63 -7.68
N THR A 70 10.55 -8.50 -7.11
CA THR A 70 9.10 -8.37 -7.16
C THR A 70 8.64 -7.12 -6.39
N MET A 71 7.72 -6.37 -6.97
CA MET A 71 7.17 -5.17 -6.35
C MET A 71 6.08 -5.53 -5.34
N LEU A 72 5.77 -4.60 -4.45
CA LEU A 72 4.66 -4.71 -3.51
C LEU A 72 3.63 -3.61 -3.83
N SER A 73 2.45 -4.00 -4.30
CA SER A 73 1.32 -3.08 -4.46
C SER A 73 0.54 -2.95 -3.16
N ILE A 74 0.31 -1.71 -2.75
CA ILE A 74 -0.37 -1.36 -1.51
C ILE A 74 -1.50 -0.38 -1.84
N ASN A 75 -2.73 -0.81 -1.54
CA ASN A 75 -3.90 0.05 -1.60
C ASN A 75 -3.74 1.25 -0.64
N PHE A 76 -4.06 2.44 -1.11
CA PHE A 76 -4.14 3.65 -0.27
C PHE A 76 -5.47 4.38 -0.48
N MET A 77 -5.89 5.05 0.59
CA MET A 77 -7.14 5.82 0.64
C MET A 77 -6.83 7.32 0.58
N PRO A 78 -6.98 8.01 -0.57
CA PRO A 78 -6.66 9.44 -0.67
C PRO A 78 -7.45 10.30 0.31
N ASN A 79 -8.71 9.95 0.58
CA ASN A 79 -9.56 10.64 1.55
C ASN A 79 -9.13 10.44 3.01
N ALA A 80 -8.17 9.54 3.27
CA ALA A 80 -7.54 9.37 4.59
C ALA A 80 -6.33 10.30 4.79
N ILE A 81 -5.80 10.90 3.72
CA ILE A 81 -4.53 11.63 3.74
C ILE A 81 -4.82 13.12 3.76
N TYR A 82 -4.73 13.75 4.92
CA TYR A 82 -4.87 15.22 5.01
C TYR A 82 -3.57 15.95 4.69
N ASN A 83 -2.42 15.40 5.11
CA ASN A 83 -1.09 15.95 4.83
C ASN A 83 -0.17 14.85 4.28
N PRO A 84 0.08 14.81 2.95
CA PRO A 84 0.84 13.73 2.33
C PRO A 84 2.24 13.56 2.91
N LYS A 85 2.93 14.66 3.26
CA LYS A 85 4.30 14.64 3.82
C LYS A 85 4.35 13.99 5.20
N THR A 86 3.35 14.23 6.04
CA THR A 86 3.29 13.62 7.37
C THR A 86 2.84 12.17 7.28
N CYS A 87 1.86 11.87 6.44
CA CYS A 87 1.29 10.52 6.32
C CYS A 87 2.28 9.53 5.70
N ILE A 88 3.09 9.95 4.72
CA ILE A 88 4.07 9.08 4.06
C ILE A 88 5.26 8.72 4.97
N ARG A 89 5.55 9.52 5.99
CA ARG A 89 6.68 9.28 6.91
C ARG A 89 6.59 7.91 7.56
N ALA A 90 5.41 7.50 8.01
CA ALA A 90 5.24 6.19 8.65
C ALA A 90 5.54 5.02 7.70
N THR A 91 5.18 5.15 6.43
CA THR A 91 5.53 4.17 5.40
C THR A 91 7.04 4.13 5.18
N ILE A 92 7.69 5.28 5.06
CA ILE A 92 9.15 5.36 4.86
C ILE A 92 9.89 4.73 6.04
N GLU A 93 9.48 5.03 7.27
CA GLU A 93 10.10 4.44 8.46
C GLU A 93 9.85 2.94 8.56
N ALA A 94 8.66 2.45 8.19
CA ALA A 94 8.41 1.01 8.11
C ALA A 94 9.28 0.32 7.06
N ALA A 95 9.38 0.90 5.86
CA ALA A 95 10.25 0.36 4.81
C ALA A 95 11.72 0.30 5.25
N LYS A 96 12.23 1.35 5.91
CA LYS A 96 13.58 1.32 6.50
C LYS A 96 13.74 0.22 7.55
N LEU A 97 12.78 0.12 8.48
CA LEU A 97 12.80 -0.86 9.57
C LEU A 97 12.84 -2.31 9.05
N TYR A 98 12.13 -2.57 7.96
CA TYR A 98 12.03 -3.90 7.34
C TYR A 98 12.94 -4.07 6.11
N HIS A 99 13.87 -3.15 5.90
CA HIS A 99 14.84 -3.16 4.79
C HIS A 99 14.20 -3.30 3.40
N PHE A 100 13.03 -2.70 3.21
CA PHE A 100 12.30 -2.71 1.95
C PHE A 100 12.68 -1.50 1.10
N ASP A 101 13.08 -1.73 -0.15
CA ASP A 101 13.38 -0.64 -1.09
C ASP A 101 12.12 0.14 -1.45
N LEU A 102 12.15 1.46 -1.25
CA LEU A 102 11.02 2.35 -1.56
C LEU A 102 10.62 2.29 -3.03
N ASN A 103 11.58 2.08 -3.94
CA ASN A 103 11.33 2.00 -5.38
C ASN A 103 10.57 0.73 -5.78
N ARG A 104 10.47 -0.25 -4.87
CA ARG A 104 9.72 -1.49 -5.06
C ARG A 104 8.31 -1.43 -4.46
N LEU A 105 7.89 -0.29 -3.92
CA LEU A 105 6.52 -0.07 -3.45
C LEU A 105 5.68 0.65 -4.52
N ILE A 106 4.54 0.05 -4.84
CA ILE A 106 3.50 0.63 -5.69
C ILE A 106 2.35 1.06 -4.77
N PHE A 107 1.88 2.29 -4.92
CA PHE A 107 0.67 2.76 -4.26
C PHE A 107 -0.48 2.82 -5.24
N GLU A 108 -1.54 2.12 -4.92
CA GLU A 108 -2.73 1.98 -5.75
C GLU A 108 -3.91 2.70 -5.10
N VAL A 109 -4.62 3.52 -5.86
CA VAL A 109 -5.83 4.18 -5.35
C VAL A 109 -6.92 3.12 -5.16
N ALA A 110 -7.40 2.95 -3.93
CA ALA A 110 -8.44 1.96 -3.66
C ALA A 110 -9.75 2.28 -4.43
N GLU A 111 -10.31 1.29 -5.12
CA GLU A 111 -11.50 1.45 -5.99
C GLU A 111 -12.73 2.03 -5.25
N ALA A 112 -12.88 1.71 -3.97
CA ALA A 112 -13.99 2.20 -3.14
C ALA A 112 -13.94 3.72 -2.85
N GLU A 113 -12.85 4.40 -3.19
CA GLU A 113 -12.65 5.82 -2.90
C GLU A 113 -13.19 6.70 -4.03
N LYS A 114 -14.29 7.40 -3.75
CA LYS A 114 -14.75 8.47 -4.64
C LYS A 114 -13.74 9.62 -4.58
N ILE A 115 -13.13 9.93 -5.72
CA ILE A 115 -12.22 11.08 -5.86
C ILE A 115 -13.07 12.36 -5.77
N VAL A 116 -13.04 13.02 -4.61
CA VAL A 116 -13.76 14.27 -4.36
C VAL A 116 -12.94 15.48 -4.81
N ASP A 117 -11.62 15.45 -4.60
CA ASP A 117 -10.69 16.51 -4.96
C ASP A 117 -9.51 15.95 -5.77
N ARG A 118 -9.50 16.25 -7.07
CA ARG A 118 -8.42 15.83 -7.98
C ARG A 118 -7.11 16.55 -7.70
N ASN A 119 -7.14 17.83 -7.28
CA ASN A 119 -5.92 18.59 -7.01
C ASN A 119 -5.21 18.01 -5.78
N HIS A 120 -5.97 17.62 -4.76
CA HIS A 120 -5.44 16.92 -3.60
C HIS A 120 -4.80 15.58 -3.96
N LEU A 121 -5.48 14.77 -4.79
CA LEU A 121 -4.91 13.52 -5.30
C LEU A 121 -3.60 13.74 -6.04
N MET A 122 -3.54 14.73 -6.94
CA MET A 122 -2.30 15.06 -7.66
C MET A 122 -1.17 15.47 -6.72
N ASN A 123 -1.46 16.26 -5.68
CA ASN A 123 -0.48 16.62 -4.66
C ASN A 123 0.03 15.39 -3.88
N ILE A 124 -0.83 14.41 -3.57
CA ILE A 124 -0.40 13.14 -2.97
C ILE A 124 0.58 12.40 -3.91
N ILE A 125 0.20 12.27 -5.19
CA ILE A 125 0.99 11.59 -6.21
C ILE A 125 2.38 12.22 -6.36
N ASP A 126 2.45 13.55 -6.43
CA ASP A 126 3.70 14.28 -6.59
C ASP A 126 4.63 14.08 -5.39
N VAL A 127 4.07 14.14 -4.16
CA VAL A 127 4.84 13.86 -2.94
C VAL A 127 5.35 12.42 -2.92
N TYR A 128 4.54 11.45 -3.35
CA TYR A 128 4.92 10.04 -3.33
C TYR A 128 6.01 9.75 -4.37
N ARG A 129 5.86 10.27 -5.59
CA ARG A 129 6.88 10.17 -6.65
C ARG A 129 8.19 10.83 -6.25
N TYR A 130 8.15 11.97 -5.57
CA TYR A 130 9.35 12.63 -5.04
C TYR A 130 10.16 11.71 -4.09
N HIS A 131 9.48 10.82 -3.37
CA HIS A 131 10.11 9.84 -2.47
C HIS A 131 10.49 8.50 -3.14
N GLY A 132 10.30 8.37 -4.46
CA GLY A 132 10.67 7.17 -5.23
C GLY A 132 9.55 6.12 -5.37
N PHE A 133 8.35 6.39 -4.87
CA PHE A 133 7.25 5.44 -5.00
C PHE A 133 6.64 5.42 -6.41
N THR A 134 6.20 4.24 -6.84
CA THR A 134 5.37 4.09 -8.04
C THR A 134 3.91 4.30 -7.67
N ILE A 135 3.12 4.95 -8.54
CA ILE A 135 1.67 5.12 -8.35
C ILE A 135 0.93 4.36 -9.46
N ALA A 136 -0.10 3.62 -9.09
CA ALA A 136 -1.13 3.07 -9.96
C ALA A 136 -2.49 3.75 -9.69
N LEU A 137 -3.27 3.99 -10.75
CA LEU A 137 -4.57 4.67 -10.74
C LEU A 137 -5.65 3.77 -11.33
#